data_AF-A0A6S7CYM0-F1
#
_entry.id   AF-A0A6S7CYM0-F1
#
_cell.length_a   1.000
_cell.length_b   1.000
_cell.length_c   1.000
_cell.angle_alpha   90.00
_cell.angle_beta   90.00
_cell.angle_gamma   90.00
#
_symmetry.space_group_name_H-M   'P 1'
#
loop_
_entity.id
_entity.type
_entity.pdbx_description
1 polymer ?
#
loop_
_entity_poly.entity_id
_entity_poly.type
_entity_poly.pdbx_seq_one_letter_code
_entity_poly.pdbx_strand_id
1 'polypeptide(L)'
;MQQMHDAVIVGGGPAGASCALWLARLGLAPLLVEASGRLGGLAVDNPFADDWIAVLPGMTGQQVAANIDTSVRAAGVPLRLDTRVTAVRPCKGGIEATLSKANGDVSLARGRTLVIASGVRAKGFPEHPPGSQWPGVLIGPGSPIVAQDYSGLSVAVLGGGDNAFENYVYVRNRGARAVHLYARSVRAQQQWVLRAGKEGVRIGPYQVDPATRSVDGQRYDLILVFYGWEPQAAFADGLQLARDARGYIRTDFATAETSVPDIYAIGEVAHRMHPCVVTSMADGVVAAKAIQRRWERAGE
;
A
#
# COMPACT_ATOMS: atom_id res chain seq x y z
N MET A 1 11.15 -19.46 26.11
CA MET A 1 9.80 -19.48 25.50
C MET A 1 9.66 -18.26 24.60
N GLN A 2 9.18 -18.42 23.36
CA GLN A 2 8.84 -17.25 22.53
C GLN A 2 7.67 -16.49 23.16
N GLN A 3 7.78 -15.17 23.25
CA GLN A 3 6.73 -14.31 23.80
C GLN A 3 5.48 -14.40 22.91
N MET A 4 4.32 -14.62 23.52
CA MET A 4 3.01 -14.53 22.84
C MET A 4 2.56 -13.07 22.90
N HIS A 5 2.31 -12.47 21.74
CA HIS A 5 1.74 -11.13 21.62
C HIS A 5 0.21 -11.19 21.62
N ASP A 6 -0.43 -10.09 21.99
CA ASP A 6 -1.88 -9.99 21.93
C ASP A 6 -2.33 -9.88 20.47
N ALA A 7 -1.62 -9.06 19.69
CA ALA A 7 -1.78 -8.95 18.25
C ALA A 7 -0.42 -8.86 17.55
N VAL A 8 -0.26 -9.60 16.44
CA VAL A 8 0.81 -9.37 15.48
C VAL A 8 0.23 -8.57 14.32
N ILE A 9 0.76 -7.37 14.09
CA ILE A 9 0.31 -6.45 13.06
C ILE A 9 1.35 -6.44 11.95
N VAL A 10 0.93 -6.75 10.73
CA VAL A 10 1.80 -6.86 9.56
C VAL A 10 1.59 -5.65 8.66
N GLY A 11 2.55 -4.74 8.64
CA GLY A 11 2.54 -3.50 7.86
C GLY A 11 2.49 -2.26 8.76
N GLY A 12 3.51 -1.43 8.65
CA GLY A 12 3.74 -0.17 9.37
C GLY A 12 3.20 1.07 8.66
N GLY A 13 2.27 0.91 7.71
CA GLY A 13 1.53 2.02 7.12
C GLY A 13 0.55 2.68 8.10
N PRO A 14 -0.20 3.72 7.67
CA PRO A 14 -1.09 4.47 8.56
C PRO A 14 -2.11 3.58 9.29
N ALA A 15 -2.64 2.55 8.64
CA ALA A 15 -3.59 1.62 9.24
C ALA A 15 -2.97 0.78 10.37
N GLY A 16 -1.85 0.10 10.10
CA GLY A 16 -1.20 -0.76 11.08
C GLY A 16 -0.60 0.03 12.23
N ALA A 17 -0.01 1.19 11.96
CA ALA A 17 0.50 2.10 12.98
C ALA A 17 -0.61 2.61 13.92
N SER A 18 -1.76 3.04 13.35
CA SER A 18 -2.93 3.45 14.13
C SER A 18 -3.45 2.30 15.00
N CYS A 19 -3.61 1.10 14.42
CA CYS A 19 -4.05 -0.09 15.16
C CYS A 19 -3.11 -0.41 16.32
N ALA A 20 -1.80 -0.42 16.08
CA ALA A 20 -0.80 -0.71 17.11
C ALA A 20 -0.84 0.30 18.26
N LEU A 21 -0.93 1.59 17.93
CA LEU A 21 -1.03 2.65 18.91
C LEU A 21 -2.30 2.53 19.76
N TRP A 22 -3.44 2.23 19.14
CA TRP A 22 -4.69 2.04 19.86
C TRP A 22 -4.68 0.81 20.75
N LEU A 23 -4.18 -0.33 20.27
CA LEU A 23 -4.05 -1.55 21.07
C LEU A 23 -3.16 -1.32 22.29
N ALA A 24 -2.01 -0.66 22.11
CA ALA A 24 -1.14 -0.30 23.23
C ALA A 24 -1.83 0.60 24.26
N ARG A 25 -2.61 1.60 23.81
CA ARG A 25 -3.39 2.48 24.70
C ARG A 25 -4.55 1.78 25.41
N LEU A 26 -5.06 0.70 24.82
CA LEU A 26 -6.09 -0.14 25.43
C LEU A 26 -5.49 -1.17 26.42
N GLY A 27 -4.18 -1.15 26.65
CA GLY A 27 -3.50 -2.05 27.57
C GLY A 27 -3.14 -3.42 26.98
N LEU A 28 -3.29 -3.61 25.66
CA LEU A 28 -2.84 -4.82 24.97
C LEU A 28 -1.37 -4.69 24.55
N ALA A 29 -0.73 -5.83 24.28
CA ALA A 29 0.66 -5.94 23.87
C ALA A 29 0.81 -6.28 22.37
N PRO A 30 0.66 -5.30 21.45
CA PRO A 30 0.86 -5.51 20.03
C PRO A 30 2.34 -5.65 19.66
N LEU A 31 2.62 -6.37 18.57
CA LEU A 31 3.89 -6.33 17.84
C LEU A 31 3.63 -5.79 16.44
N LEU A 32 4.27 -4.68 16.06
CA LEU A 32 4.20 -4.14 14.71
C LEU A 32 5.43 -4.57 13.90
N VAL A 33 5.18 -5.29 12.80
CA VAL A 33 6.21 -5.78 11.88
C VAL A 33 6.13 -5.02 10.56
N GLU A 34 7.22 -4.38 10.16
CA GLU A 34 7.33 -3.59 8.93
C GLU A 34 8.51 -4.07 8.09
N ALA A 35 8.26 -4.27 6.80
CA ALA A 35 9.25 -4.81 5.87
C ALA A 35 10.37 -3.81 5.55
N SER A 36 10.10 -2.51 5.66
CA SER A 36 11.06 -1.44 5.48
C SER A 36 11.66 -0.95 6.79
N GLY A 37 12.71 -0.14 6.70
CA GLY A 37 13.33 0.52 7.85
C GLY A 37 12.56 1.72 8.40
N ARG A 38 11.42 2.09 7.81
CA ARG A 38 10.64 3.30 8.18
C ARG A 38 9.15 3.01 8.25
N LEU A 39 8.47 3.57 9.25
CA LEU A 39 7.00 3.53 9.30
C LEU A 39 6.39 4.57 8.34
N GLY A 40 5.12 4.36 7.97
CA GLY A 40 4.34 5.27 7.11
C GLY A 40 3.87 4.65 5.78
N GLY A 41 4.33 3.45 5.41
CA GLY A 41 3.88 2.76 4.20
C GLY A 41 4.13 3.60 2.94
N LEU A 42 3.18 3.64 2.00
CA LEU A 42 3.31 4.40 0.75
C LEU A 42 3.54 5.91 0.96
N ALA A 43 3.17 6.47 2.12
CA ALA A 43 3.41 7.87 2.41
C ALA A 43 4.91 8.20 2.48
N VAL A 44 5.76 7.24 2.84
CA VAL A 44 7.23 7.38 2.90
C VAL A 44 7.82 7.81 1.55
N ASP A 45 7.21 7.38 0.44
CA ASP A 45 7.69 7.65 -0.91
C ASP A 45 6.87 8.73 -1.62
N ASN A 46 5.90 9.36 -0.94
CA ASN A 46 5.06 10.42 -1.48
C ASN A 46 5.63 11.81 -1.14
N PRO A 47 6.22 12.53 -2.12
CA PRO A 47 6.82 13.85 -1.89
C PRO A 47 5.82 15.00 -2.00
N PHE A 48 4.57 14.73 -2.39
CA PHE A 48 3.58 15.78 -2.62
C PHE A 48 2.97 16.27 -1.31
N ALA A 49 2.86 17.59 -1.19
CA ALA A 49 2.11 18.25 -0.14
C ALA A 49 0.62 18.08 -0.37
N ASP A 50 -0.12 18.02 0.73
CA ASP A 50 -1.52 17.66 0.72
C ASP A 50 -2.30 18.47 1.75
N ASP A 51 -3.43 19.03 1.33
CA ASP A 51 -4.27 19.91 2.15
C ASP A 51 -5.52 19.20 2.68
N TRP A 52 -5.79 17.95 2.29
CA TRP A 52 -7.01 17.24 2.73
C TRP A 52 -6.84 16.49 4.06
N ILE A 53 -5.64 16.42 4.62
CA ILE A 53 -5.45 15.96 6.01
C ILE A 53 -5.72 17.16 6.93
N ALA A 54 -6.96 17.31 7.38
CA ALA A 54 -7.43 18.50 8.11
C ALA A 54 -6.58 18.92 9.32
N VAL A 55 -5.88 17.98 9.97
CA VAL A 55 -5.00 18.23 11.12
C VAL A 55 -3.54 18.49 10.74
N LEU A 56 -3.16 18.27 9.48
CA LEU A 56 -1.80 18.43 8.95
C LEU A 56 -1.83 19.06 7.53
N PRO A 57 -2.49 20.22 7.33
CA PRO A 57 -2.57 20.84 6.01
C PRO A 57 -1.18 21.23 5.50
N GLY A 58 -0.95 21.08 4.19
CA GLY A 58 0.31 21.41 3.52
C GLY A 58 1.48 20.47 3.82
N MET A 59 1.27 19.40 4.58
CA MET A 59 2.32 18.41 4.84
C MET A 59 2.49 17.44 3.69
N THR A 60 3.72 17.03 3.44
CA THR A 60 4.01 15.96 2.48
C THR A 60 3.70 14.59 3.08
N GLY A 61 3.50 13.58 2.22
CA GLY A 61 3.39 12.20 2.68
C GLY A 61 4.58 11.75 3.55
N GLN A 62 5.79 12.21 3.21
CA GLN A 62 7.00 11.95 3.99
C GLN A 62 6.92 12.54 5.42
N GLN A 63 6.41 13.77 5.56
CA GLN A 63 6.21 14.39 6.87
C GLN A 63 5.13 13.68 7.68
N VAL A 64 4.05 13.25 7.01
CA VAL A 64 2.99 12.42 7.63
C VAL A 64 3.57 11.10 8.14
N ALA A 65 4.41 10.43 7.35
CA ALA A 65 5.09 9.20 7.76
C ALA A 65 6.00 9.41 8.99
N ALA A 66 6.75 10.51 9.03
CA ALA A 66 7.58 10.86 10.18
C ALA A 66 6.76 11.12 11.46
N ASN A 67 5.59 11.75 11.34
CA ASN A 67 4.67 11.95 12.46
C ASN A 67 4.07 10.62 12.97
N ILE A 68 3.78 9.70 12.06
CA ILE A 68 3.34 8.33 12.41
C ILE A 68 4.45 7.62 13.20
N ASP A 69 5.69 7.63 12.72
CA ASP A 69 6.83 7.01 13.41
C ASP A 69 7.02 7.58 14.82
N THR A 70 6.99 8.91 14.95
CA THR A 70 7.07 9.61 16.24
C THR A 70 5.98 9.13 17.21
N SER A 71 4.73 9.05 16.73
CA SER A 71 3.58 8.67 17.56
C SER A 71 3.66 7.21 18.03
N VAL A 72 4.04 6.29 17.15
CA VAL A 72 4.16 4.87 17.47
C VAL A 72 5.28 4.62 18.48
N ARG A 73 6.43 5.28 18.31
CA ARG A 73 7.55 5.19 19.27
C ARG A 73 7.20 5.78 20.62
N ALA A 74 6.54 6.93 20.65
CA ALA A 74 6.10 7.56 21.90
C ALA A 74 5.09 6.69 22.67
N ALA A 75 4.28 5.88 21.97
CA ALA A 75 3.37 4.92 22.58
C ALA A 75 4.07 3.64 23.10
N GLY A 76 5.39 3.49 22.91
CA GLY A 76 6.15 2.33 23.38
C GLY A 76 5.81 1.02 22.65
N VAL A 77 5.22 1.10 21.44
CA VAL A 77 4.85 -0.08 20.66
C VAL A 77 6.11 -0.86 20.25
N PRO A 78 6.20 -2.17 20.57
CA PRO A 78 7.28 -3.02 20.06
C PRO A 78 7.31 -3.07 18.52
N LEU A 79 8.47 -2.75 17.94
CA LEU A 79 8.69 -2.73 16.49
C LEU A 79 9.63 -3.85 16.03
N ARG A 80 9.40 -4.34 14.81
CA ARG A 80 10.35 -5.10 14.00
C ARG A 80 10.41 -4.47 12.62
N LEU A 81 11.40 -3.59 12.42
CA LEU A 81 11.67 -2.96 11.13
C LEU A 81 12.63 -3.83 10.30
N ASP A 82 12.75 -3.53 9.00
CA ASP A 82 13.56 -4.30 8.05
C ASP A 82 13.26 -5.80 8.09
N THR A 83 12.00 -6.14 8.40
CA THR A 83 11.57 -7.50 8.70
C THR A 83 10.28 -7.79 7.95
N ARG A 84 10.34 -8.68 6.97
CA ARG A 84 9.18 -9.10 6.17
C ARG A 84 8.50 -10.32 6.80
N VAL A 85 7.18 -10.31 6.84
CA VAL A 85 6.41 -11.53 7.08
C VAL A 85 6.29 -12.30 5.77
N THR A 86 6.78 -13.54 5.74
CA THR A 86 6.81 -14.38 4.52
C THR A 86 5.74 -15.46 4.54
N ALA A 87 5.31 -15.90 5.72
CA ALA A 87 4.24 -16.87 5.88
C ALA A 87 3.53 -16.65 7.22
N VAL A 88 2.25 -17.00 7.29
CA VAL A 88 1.51 -17.13 8.55
C VAL A 88 0.78 -18.47 8.57
N ARG A 89 0.81 -19.15 9.71
CA ARG A 89 0.08 -20.41 9.94
C ARG A 89 -0.67 -20.38 11.27
N PRO A 90 -1.79 -21.12 11.39
CA PRO A 90 -2.43 -21.35 12.67
C PRO A 90 -1.48 -22.06 13.64
N CYS A 91 -1.58 -21.73 14.93
CA CYS A 91 -0.90 -22.44 16.01
C CYS A 91 -1.82 -22.54 17.25
N LYS A 92 -1.39 -23.27 18.28
CA LYS A 92 -2.17 -23.38 19.52
C LYS A 92 -2.30 -21.99 20.16
N GLY A 93 -3.52 -21.49 20.27
CA GLY A 93 -3.84 -20.20 20.90
C GLY A 93 -3.68 -18.99 19.99
N GLY A 94 -3.54 -19.16 18.67
CA GLY A 94 -3.51 -18.06 17.71
C GLY A 94 -2.78 -18.41 16.41
N ILE A 95 -1.84 -17.56 16.02
CA ILE A 95 -1.07 -17.67 14.78
C ILE A 95 0.43 -17.63 15.06
N GLU A 96 1.22 -18.17 14.14
CA GLU A 96 2.67 -18.01 14.08
C GLU A 96 3.04 -17.40 12.72
N ALA A 97 3.74 -16.27 12.77
CA ALA A 97 4.24 -15.55 11.61
C ALA A 97 5.74 -15.83 11.43
N THR A 98 6.14 -16.22 10.22
CA THR A 98 7.54 -16.35 9.82
C THR A 98 8.07 -14.99 9.39
N LEU A 99 9.10 -14.52 10.09
CA LEU A 99 9.74 -13.23 9.89
C LEU A 99 11.09 -13.44 9.20
N SER A 100 11.36 -12.68 8.15
CA SER A 100 12.61 -12.75 7.37
C SER A 100 13.22 -11.36 7.22
N LYS A 101 14.52 -11.25 7.49
CA LYS A 101 15.32 -10.05 7.25
C LYS A 101 16.08 -10.15 5.93
N ALA A 102 16.54 -9.02 5.42
CA ALA A 102 17.31 -8.95 4.17
C ALA A 102 18.64 -9.74 4.21
N ASN A 103 19.23 -9.92 5.41
CA ASN A 103 20.45 -10.71 5.61
C ASN A 103 20.20 -12.23 5.63
N GLY A 104 18.96 -12.68 5.41
CA GLY A 104 18.57 -14.10 5.44
C GLY A 104 18.18 -14.62 6.83
N ASP A 105 18.29 -13.81 7.89
CA ASP A 105 17.87 -14.24 9.22
C ASP A 105 16.36 -14.51 9.24
N VAL A 106 16.01 -15.67 9.79
CA VAL A 106 14.62 -16.10 9.97
C VAL A 106 14.30 -16.21 11.46
N SER A 107 13.17 -15.64 11.86
CA SER A 107 12.64 -15.76 13.21
C SER A 107 11.12 -15.95 13.18
N LEU A 108 10.52 -16.22 14.34
CA LEU A 108 9.08 -16.44 14.48
C LEU A 108 8.50 -15.43 15.46
N ALA A 109 7.30 -14.95 15.17
CA ALA A 109 6.47 -14.21 16.11
C ALA A 109 5.12 -14.93 16.28
N ARG A 110 4.64 -14.99 17.52
CA ARG A 110 3.34 -15.58 17.85
C ARG A 110 2.40 -14.51 18.35
N GLY A 111 1.15 -14.56 17.91
CA GLY A 111 0.09 -13.67 18.36
C GLY A 111 -1.20 -14.44 18.57
N ARG A 112 -2.05 -14.01 19.51
CA ARG A 112 -3.43 -14.55 19.57
C ARG A 112 -4.26 -14.08 18.39
N THR A 113 -4.02 -12.84 17.96
CA THR A 113 -4.67 -12.19 16.83
C THR A 113 -3.67 -11.81 15.74
N LEU A 114 -4.10 -11.88 14.46
CA LEU A 114 -3.38 -11.30 13.32
C LEU A 114 -4.10 -10.06 12.83
N VAL A 115 -3.35 -8.99 12.54
CA VAL A 115 -3.86 -7.83 11.81
C VAL A 115 -3.04 -7.64 10.54
N ILE A 116 -3.68 -7.83 9.39
CA ILE A 116 -3.08 -7.64 8.07
C ILE A 116 -3.30 -6.18 7.65
N ALA A 117 -2.22 -5.39 7.71
CA ALA A 117 -2.19 -3.97 7.35
C ALA A 117 -1.11 -3.69 6.28
N SER A 118 -0.83 -4.70 5.45
CA SER A 118 0.31 -4.74 4.52
C SER A 118 0.15 -3.86 3.28
N GLY A 119 -0.99 -3.18 3.15
CA GLY A 119 -1.27 -2.24 2.09
C GLY A 119 -1.29 -2.88 0.70
N VAL A 120 -0.94 -2.07 -0.30
CA VAL A 120 -0.94 -2.42 -1.71
C VAL A 120 0.41 -2.13 -2.35
N ARG A 121 0.62 -2.62 -3.57
CA ARG A 121 1.72 -2.24 -4.45
C ARG A 121 1.19 -1.90 -5.84
N ALA A 122 1.92 -1.07 -6.58
CA ALA A 122 1.52 -0.70 -7.93
C ALA A 122 1.57 -1.92 -8.85
N LYS A 123 0.54 -2.09 -9.68
CA LYS A 123 0.46 -3.17 -10.67
C LYS A 123 1.44 -2.90 -11.80
N GLY A 124 2.32 -3.88 -12.03
CA GLY A 124 3.14 -3.94 -13.23
C GLY A 124 2.39 -4.55 -14.42
N PHE A 125 3.14 -5.09 -15.37
CA PHE A 125 2.59 -5.74 -16.55
C PHE A 125 2.02 -7.13 -16.20
N PRO A 126 0.78 -7.47 -16.62
CA PRO A 126 0.12 -8.72 -16.25
C PRO A 126 0.87 -10.00 -16.65
N GLU A 127 1.62 -9.96 -17.74
CA GLU A 127 2.40 -11.10 -18.25
C GLU A 127 3.69 -11.36 -17.46
N HIS A 128 4.01 -10.53 -16.46
CA HIS A 128 5.25 -10.59 -15.71
C HIS A 128 5.01 -10.75 -14.20
N PRO A 129 5.94 -11.39 -13.47
CA PRO A 129 5.86 -11.46 -12.02
C PRO A 129 5.74 -10.08 -11.37
N PRO A 130 4.96 -9.94 -10.27
CA PRO A 130 4.94 -8.71 -9.50
C PRO A 130 6.33 -8.25 -9.08
N GLY A 131 6.63 -6.97 -9.26
CA GLY A 131 7.93 -6.39 -8.93
C GLY A 131 9.01 -6.55 -10.02
N SER A 132 8.70 -7.09 -11.19
CA SER A 132 9.60 -7.01 -12.35
C SER A 132 9.94 -5.54 -12.69
N GLN A 133 11.19 -5.32 -13.12
CA GLN A 133 11.74 -3.99 -13.40
C GLN A 133 12.41 -3.97 -14.77
N TRP A 134 12.35 -2.81 -15.43
CA TRP A 134 13.02 -2.57 -16.72
C TRP A 134 13.67 -1.19 -16.71
N PRO A 135 14.86 -1.03 -17.30
CA PRO A 135 15.47 0.28 -17.47
C PRO A 135 14.54 1.25 -18.20
N GLY A 136 14.29 2.42 -17.60
CA GLY A 136 13.41 3.45 -18.16
C GLY A 136 11.91 3.13 -18.06
N VAL A 137 11.50 2.16 -17.25
CA VAL A 137 10.10 1.90 -16.93
C VAL A 137 9.86 2.14 -15.43
N LEU A 138 9.01 3.11 -15.12
CA LEU A 138 8.65 3.47 -13.75
C LEU A 138 7.22 2.99 -13.46
N ILE A 139 7.05 2.18 -12.42
CA ILE A 139 5.76 1.57 -12.08
C ILE A 139 5.23 2.20 -10.77
N GLY A 140 4.06 2.81 -10.86
CA GLY A 140 3.41 3.50 -9.75
C GLY A 140 3.81 4.98 -9.60
N PRO A 141 3.05 5.74 -8.80
CA PRO A 141 3.36 7.13 -8.48
C PRO A 141 4.46 7.24 -7.41
N GLY A 142 4.94 8.46 -7.16
CA GLY A 142 5.78 8.79 -6.03
C GLY A 142 7.14 9.36 -6.41
N SER A 143 8.09 9.28 -5.47
CA SER A 143 9.41 9.91 -5.58
C SER A 143 10.19 9.59 -6.86
N PRO A 144 10.17 8.36 -7.42
CA PRO A 144 10.86 8.08 -8.69
C PRO A 144 10.36 8.94 -9.87
N ILE A 145 9.05 9.22 -9.92
CA ILE A 145 8.45 10.09 -10.94
C ILE A 145 8.91 11.54 -10.72
N VAL A 146 8.96 11.98 -9.46
CA VAL A 146 9.33 13.36 -9.13
C VAL A 146 10.81 13.64 -9.36
N ALA A 147 11.68 12.67 -9.07
CA ALA A 147 13.13 12.79 -9.18
C ALA A 147 13.64 12.70 -10.63
N GLN A 148 12.81 12.23 -11.56
CA GLN A 148 13.20 12.09 -12.96
C GLN A 148 13.28 13.45 -13.66
N ASP A 149 14.41 13.72 -14.32
CA ASP A 149 14.52 14.81 -15.29
C ASP A 149 13.85 14.38 -16.60
N TYR A 150 12.87 15.15 -17.04
CA TYR A 150 12.09 14.88 -18.24
C TYR A 150 12.57 15.67 -19.45
N SER A 151 13.54 16.57 -19.28
CA SER A 151 14.01 17.50 -20.32
C SER A 151 14.38 16.79 -21.62
N GLY A 152 13.66 17.09 -22.70
CA GLY A 152 13.93 16.52 -24.03
C GLY A 152 13.48 15.07 -24.23
N LEU A 153 12.96 14.40 -23.20
CA LEU A 153 12.55 13.01 -23.27
C LEU A 153 11.17 12.84 -23.94
N SER A 154 10.99 11.69 -24.60
CA SER A 154 9.68 11.17 -25.00
C SER A 154 9.15 10.18 -23.96
N VAL A 155 7.92 10.39 -23.49
CA VAL A 155 7.33 9.66 -22.37
C VAL A 155 5.98 9.05 -22.76
N ALA A 156 5.81 7.76 -22.51
CA ALA A 156 4.49 7.12 -22.53
C ALA A 156 3.96 6.97 -21.10
N VAL A 157 2.72 7.38 -20.87
CA VAL A 157 1.99 7.20 -19.62
C VAL A 157 0.90 6.18 -19.85
N LEU A 158 0.88 5.10 -19.07
CA LEU A 158 -0.01 3.97 -19.27
C LEU A 158 -0.98 3.85 -18.10
N GLY A 159 -2.26 4.05 -18.33
CA GLY A 159 -3.29 3.91 -17.30
C GLY A 159 -4.48 4.82 -17.52
N GLY A 160 -5.60 4.45 -16.91
CA GLY A 160 -6.89 5.13 -17.12
C GLY A 160 -7.47 5.85 -15.90
N GLY A 161 -6.82 5.75 -14.74
CA GLY A 161 -7.27 6.37 -13.48
C GLY A 161 -6.59 7.70 -13.18
N ASP A 162 -6.92 8.29 -12.04
CA ASP A 162 -6.42 9.61 -11.61
C ASP A 162 -4.89 9.69 -11.67
N ASN A 163 -4.18 8.71 -11.10
CA ASN A 163 -2.72 8.66 -11.13
C ASN A 163 -2.14 8.79 -12.55
N ALA A 164 -2.78 8.19 -13.57
CA ALA A 164 -2.27 8.27 -14.93
C ALA A 164 -2.49 9.66 -15.53
N PHE A 165 -3.68 10.23 -15.36
CA PHE A 165 -4.03 11.54 -15.92
C PHE A 165 -3.29 12.68 -15.20
N GLU A 166 -3.18 12.61 -13.88
CA GLU A 166 -2.42 13.56 -13.08
C GLU A 166 -0.94 13.55 -13.47
N ASN A 167 -0.31 12.37 -13.54
CA ASN A 167 1.10 12.27 -13.91
C ASN A 167 1.35 12.59 -15.40
N TYR A 168 0.39 12.37 -16.28
CA TYR A 168 0.45 12.84 -17.65
C TYR A 168 0.54 14.37 -17.73
N VAL A 169 -0.33 15.09 -17.01
CA VAL A 169 -0.29 16.55 -16.93
C VAL A 169 1.01 17.03 -16.28
N TYR A 170 1.42 16.36 -15.20
CA TYR A 170 2.65 16.68 -14.47
C TYR A 170 3.89 16.64 -15.36
N VAL A 171 4.08 15.55 -16.12
CA VAL A 171 5.26 15.35 -16.96
C VAL A 171 5.29 16.31 -18.13
N ARG A 172 4.14 16.65 -18.72
CA ARG A 172 4.05 17.67 -19.78
C ARG A 172 4.59 19.02 -19.33
N ASN A 173 4.39 19.37 -18.07
CA ASN A 173 4.85 20.63 -17.49
C ASN A 173 6.31 20.58 -17.00
N ARG A 174 7.05 19.50 -17.30
CA ARG A 174 8.42 19.23 -16.83
C ARG A 174 9.47 19.18 -17.94
N GLY A 175 9.18 19.72 -19.13
CA GLY A 175 10.15 19.84 -20.22
C GLY A 175 10.30 18.60 -21.10
N ALA A 176 9.40 17.62 -20.97
CA ALA A 176 9.31 16.49 -21.90
C ALA A 176 9.08 16.98 -23.34
N ARG A 177 9.84 16.45 -24.30
CA ARG A 177 9.68 16.74 -25.74
C ARG A 177 8.33 16.24 -26.26
N ALA A 178 7.90 15.07 -25.78
CA ALA A 178 6.62 14.48 -26.16
C ALA A 178 6.08 13.63 -25.00
N VAL A 179 4.78 13.72 -24.73
CA VAL A 179 4.11 12.89 -23.73
C VAL A 179 2.84 12.31 -24.35
N HIS A 180 2.69 11.00 -24.28
CA HIS A 180 1.51 10.31 -24.77
C HIS A 180 0.86 9.50 -23.64
N LEU A 181 -0.45 9.66 -23.47
CA LEU A 181 -1.25 8.88 -22.52
C LEU A 181 -1.96 7.76 -23.26
N TYR A 182 -1.83 6.53 -22.77
CA TYR A 182 -2.53 5.37 -23.28
C TYR A 182 -3.44 4.80 -22.19
N ALA A 183 -4.73 4.70 -22.48
CA ALA A 183 -5.72 4.16 -21.56
C ALA A 183 -6.68 3.19 -22.27
N ARG A 184 -6.82 1.97 -21.74
CA ARG A 184 -7.82 1.01 -22.25
C ARG A 184 -9.25 1.49 -22.01
N SER A 185 -9.46 2.15 -20.88
CA SER A 185 -10.70 2.81 -20.49
C SER A 185 -10.39 3.96 -19.55
N VAL A 186 -11.27 4.97 -19.50
CA VAL A 186 -11.12 6.13 -18.62
C VAL A 186 -11.95 5.94 -17.37
N ARG A 187 -11.30 6.02 -16.21
CA ARG A 187 -11.87 5.97 -14.86
C ARG A 187 -11.45 7.17 -14.01
N ALA A 188 -10.58 8.03 -14.53
CA ALA A 188 -10.16 9.25 -13.87
C ALA A 188 -11.34 10.20 -13.68
N GLN A 189 -11.29 10.98 -12.60
CA GLN A 189 -12.23 12.05 -12.31
C GLN A 189 -12.25 13.07 -13.44
N GLN A 190 -13.42 13.65 -13.69
CA GLN A 190 -13.66 14.56 -14.80
C GLN A 190 -12.68 15.75 -14.82
N GLN A 191 -12.32 16.29 -13.65
CA GLN A 191 -11.34 17.38 -13.53
C GLN A 191 -9.97 17.03 -14.13
N TRP A 192 -9.51 15.79 -13.96
CA TRP A 192 -8.23 15.34 -14.49
C TRP A 192 -8.31 15.07 -15.99
N VAL A 193 -9.43 14.52 -16.45
CA VAL A 193 -9.70 14.34 -17.88
C VAL A 193 -9.72 15.69 -18.60
N LEU A 194 -10.37 16.70 -18.02
CA LEU A 194 -10.42 18.06 -18.57
C LEU A 194 -9.04 18.72 -18.61
N ARG A 195 -8.24 18.59 -17.53
CA ARG A 195 -6.86 19.13 -17.46
C ARG A 195 -5.91 18.46 -18.43
N ALA A 196 -6.05 17.15 -18.66
CA ALA A 196 -5.22 16.42 -19.63
C ALA A 196 -5.50 16.84 -21.08
N GLY A 197 -6.74 17.22 -21.39
CA GLY A 197 -7.16 17.52 -22.75
C GLY A 197 -7.15 16.28 -23.65
N LYS A 198 -7.13 16.49 -24.98
CA LYS A 198 -7.18 15.41 -25.99
C LYS A 198 -5.84 15.14 -26.66
N GLU A 199 -4.94 16.11 -26.66
CA GLU A 199 -3.65 16.03 -27.36
C GLU A 199 -2.82 14.87 -26.79
N GLY A 200 -2.32 13.97 -27.64
CA GLY A 200 -1.49 12.85 -27.18
C GLY A 200 -2.21 11.81 -26.30
N VAL A 201 -3.53 11.92 -26.10
CA VAL A 201 -4.33 10.95 -25.36
C VAL A 201 -4.92 9.92 -26.32
N ARG A 202 -4.61 8.65 -26.08
CA ARG A 202 -5.06 7.50 -26.89
C ARG A 202 -5.91 6.58 -26.03
N ILE A 203 -7.18 6.46 -26.39
CA ILE A 203 -8.14 5.60 -25.71
C ILE A 203 -8.43 4.38 -26.58
N GLY A 204 -8.29 3.19 -26.00
CA GLY A 204 -8.50 1.93 -26.71
C GLY A 204 -7.47 0.86 -26.33
N PRO A 205 -7.54 -0.32 -26.97
CA PRO A 205 -6.51 -1.34 -26.81
C PRO A 205 -5.17 -0.81 -27.31
N TYR A 206 -4.09 -1.17 -26.61
CA TYR A 206 -2.72 -0.91 -27.01
C TYR A 206 -1.83 -2.07 -26.56
N GLN A 207 -0.72 -2.26 -27.25
CA GLN A 207 0.33 -3.22 -26.91
C GLN A 207 1.54 -2.48 -26.37
N VAL A 208 2.14 -3.01 -25.32
CA VAL A 208 3.34 -2.44 -24.71
C VAL A 208 4.41 -3.52 -24.60
N ASP A 209 5.61 -3.17 -25.01
CA ASP A 209 6.82 -3.96 -24.77
C ASP A 209 7.74 -3.17 -23.83
N PRO A 210 7.84 -3.56 -22.54
CA PRO A 210 8.68 -2.87 -21.58
C PRO A 210 10.19 -3.07 -21.82
N ALA A 211 10.60 -4.14 -22.51
CA ALA A 211 12.01 -4.39 -22.80
C ALA A 211 12.57 -3.42 -23.84
N THR A 212 11.76 -3.07 -24.85
CA THR A 212 12.12 -2.10 -25.89
C THR A 212 11.59 -0.69 -25.62
N ARG A 213 10.86 -0.48 -24.52
CA ARG A 213 10.12 0.75 -24.20
C ARG A 213 9.26 1.22 -25.37
N SER A 214 8.48 0.31 -25.95
CA SER A 214 7.58 0.63 -27.06
C SER A 214 6.11 0.45 -26.71
N VAL A 215 5.26 1.29 -27.31
CA VAL A 215 3.80 1.20 -27.23
C VAL A 215 3.25 1.33 -28.64
N ASP A 216 2.53 0.32 -29.11
CA ASP A 216 2.06 0.19 -30.50
C ASP A 216 3.18 0.42 -31.53
N GLY A 217 4.37 -0.13 -31.27
CA GLY A 217 5.56 0.01 -32.11
C GLY A 217 6.29 1.37 -32.00
N GLN A 218 5.70 2.38 -31.37
CA GLN A 218 6.38 3.65 -31.10
C GLN A 218 7.30 3.50 -29.87
N ARG A 219 8.60 3.82 -30.04
CA ARG A 219 9.57 3.82 -28.94
C ARG A 219 9.52 5.12 -28.13
N TYR A 220 9.81 4.98 -26.84
CA TYR A 220 9.88 6.06 -25.86
C TYR A 220 11.17 5.99 -25.04
N ASP A 221 11.61 7.14 -24.55
CA ASP A 221 12.72 7.21 -23.60
C ASP A 221 12.29 6.71 -22.22
N LEU A 222 11.03 6.97 -21.84
CA LEU A 222 10.44 6.51 -20.58
C LEU A 222 9.02 5.96 -20.76
N ILE A 223 8.69 4.93 -19.97
CA ILE A 223 7.32 4.45 -19.77
C ILE A 223 6.96 4.60 -18.29
N LEU A 224 5.83 5.26 -18.00
CA LEU A 224 5.26 5.40 -16.68
C LEU A 224 3.99 4.54 -16.59
N VAL A 225 3.92 3.61 -15.64
CA VAL A 225 2.84 2.60 -15.55
C VAL A 225 1.96 2.87 -14.32
N PHE A 226 0.67 3.07 -14.57
CA PHE A 226 -0.36 3.39 -13.58
C PHE A 226 -1.58 2.48 -13.74
N TYR A 227 -1.37 1.16 -13.72
CA TYR A 227 -2.43 0.14 -13.86
C TYR A 227 -3.28 -0.07 -12.61
N GLY A 228 -3.06 0.74 -11.58
CA GLY A 228 -3.70 0.66 -10.29
C GLY A 228 -2.90 -0.19 -9.32
N TRP A 229 -3.59 -0.71 -8.31
CA TRP A 229 -2.98 -1.29 -7.13
C TRP A 229 -3.42 -2.74 -6.93
N GLU A 230 -2.54 -3.55 -6.35
CA GLU A 230 -2.83 -4.90 -5.90
C GLU A 230 -2.45 -5.11 -4.42
N PRO A 231 -3.25 -5.86 -3.66
CA PRO A 231 -3.05 -6.08 -2.23
C PRO A 231 -1.82 -6.96 -1.97
N GLN A 232 -1.03 -6.61 -0.94
CA GLN A 232 0.16 -7.36 -0.55
C GLN A 232 -0.19 -8.42 0.51
N ALA A 233 -0.80 -9.52 0.12
CA ALA A 233 -1.36 -10.49 1.08
C ALA A 233 -0.97 -11.96 0.83
N ALA A 234 0.02 -12.23 -0.04
CA ALA A 234 0.41 -13.60 -0.40
C ALA A 234 0.97 -14.41 0.78
N PHE A 235 1.62 -13.74 1.75
CA PHE A 235 2.12 -14.38 2.97
C PHE A 235 1.01 -15.03 3.83
N ALA A 236 -0.25 -14.64 3.60
CA ALA A 236 -1.43 -15.13 4.31
C ALA A 236 -2.24 -16.14 3.49
N ASP A 237 -1.78 -16.58 2.31
CA ASP A 237 -2.56 -17.48 1.44
C ASP A 237 -2.85 -18.84 2.09
N GLY A 238 -1.97 -19.31 2.97
CA GLY A 238 -2.22 -20.52 3.77
C GLY A 238 -3.43 -20.44 4.70
N LEU A 239 -3.93 -19.23 4.98
CA LEU A 239 -5.12 -18.99 5.81
C LEU A 239 -6.43 -19.03 4.99
N GLN A 240 -6.34 -19.08 3.64
CA GLN A 240 -7.49 -19.17 2.74
C GLN A 240 -8.58 -18.11 2.99
N LEU A 241 -8.15 -16.87 3.26
CA LEU A 241 -9.07 -15.75 3.50
C LEU A 241 -9.94 -15.45 2.28
N ALA A 242 -11.21 -15.13 2.51
CA ALA A 242 -12.11 -14.69 1.45
C ALA A 242 -11.58 -13.40 0.79
N ARG A 243 -11.60 -13.33 -0.55
CA ARG A 243 -11.12 -12.19 -1.34
C ARG A 243 -12.18 -11.70 -2.33
N ASP A 244 -12.12 -10.43 -2.72
CA ASP A 244 -12.90 -9.91 -3.85
C ASP A 244 -12.28 -10.34 -5.20
N ALA A 245 -12.97 -10.06 -6.30
CA ALA A 245 -12.51 -10.41 -7.66
C ALA A 245 -11.20 -9.70 -8.06
N ARG A 246 -10.75 -8.70 -7.30
CA ARG A 246 -9.51 -7.94 -7.52
C ARG A 246 -8.40 -8.38 -6.54
N GLY A 247 -8.67 -9.36 -5.67
CA GLY A 247 -7.73 -9.96 -4.71
C GLY A 247 -7.72 -9.34 -3.32
N TYR A 248 -8.52 -8.29 -3.06
CA TYR A 248 -8.55 -7.61 -1.76
C TYR A 248 -9.23 -8.48 -0.71
N ILE A 249 -8.72 -8.45 0.53
CA ILE A 249 -9.25 -9.29 1.61
C ILE A 249 -10.64 -8.79 2.02
N ARG A 250 -11.64 -9.66 1.96
CA ARG A 250 -12.99 -9.35 2.43
C ARG A 250 -13.02 -9.35 3.95
N THR A 251 -13.71 -8.37 4.49
CA THR A 251 -13.84 -8.16 5.93
C THR A 251 -15.24 -7.67 6.27
N ASP A 252 -15.65 -7.91 7.50
CA ASP A 252 -16.82 -7.26 8.07
C ASP A 252 -16.58 -5.75 8.19
N PHE A 253 -17.56 -4.96 7.74
CA PHE A 253 -17.43 -3.51 7.70
C PHE A 253 -17.45 -2.87 9.09
N ALA A 254 -18.08 -3.48 10.09
CA ALA A 254 -18.16 -2.95 11.44
C ALA A 254 -16.95 -3.33 12.31
N THR A 255 -16.31 -4.47 12.05
CA THR A 255 -15.26 -5.03 12.93
C THR A 255 -13.88 -5.15 12.30
N ALA A 256 -13.74 -5.07 10.97
CA ALA A 256 -12.53 -5.42 10.23
C ALA A 256 -12.16 -6.91 10.21
N GLU A 257 -12.98 -7.76 10.82
CA GLU A 257 -12.68 -9.19 10.92
C GLU A 257 -12.82 -9.86 9.54
N THR A 258 -11.90 -10.76 9.23
CA THR A 258 -11.91 -11.52 7.97
C THR A 258 -12.87 -12.71 8.05
N SER A 259 -12.87 -13.55 7.01
CA SER A 259 -13.60 -14.83 7.04
C SER A 259 -13.05 -15.83 8.05
N VAL A 260 -11.86 -15.59 8.62
CA VAL A 260 -11.28 -16.44 9.65
C VAL A 260 -11.29 -15.69 10.99
N PRO A 261 -11.83 -16.29 12.06
CA PRO A 261 -11.92 -15.63 13.35
C PRO A 261 -10.54 -15.25 13.89
N ASP A 262 -10.47 -14.13 14.63
CA ASP A 262 -9.24 -13.57 15.21
C ASP A 262 -8.18 -13.12 14.18
N ILE A 263 -8.57 -13.02 12.91
CA ILE A 263 -7.77 -12.43 11.84
C ILE A 263 -8.51 -11.23 11.27
N TYR A 264 -7.85 -10.08 11.27
CA TYR A 264 -8.38 -8.80 10.80
C TYR A 264 -7.58 -8.32 9.60
N ALA A 265 -8.21 -7.57 8.70
CA ALA A 265 -7.52 -6.87 7.62
C ALA A 265 -7.97 -5.41 7.53
N ILE A 266 -7.02 -4.49 7.44
CA ILE A 266 -7.26 -3.05 7.52
C ILE A 266 -6.46 -2.25 6.52
N GLY A 267 -6.97 -1.08 6.18
CA GLY A 267 -6.39 -0.19 5.18
C GLY A 267 -6.59 -0.74 3.77
N GLU A 268 -5.67 -0.36 2.88
CA GLU A 268 -5.83 -0.59 1.45
C GLU A 268 -5.87 -2.07 1.07
N VAL A 269 -5.25 -2.97 1.83
CA VAL A 269 -5.26 -4.43 1.56
C VAL A 269 -6.67 -5.04 1.63
N ALA A 270 -7.56 -4.41 2.39
CA ALA A 270 -8.97 -4.80 2.54
C ALA A 270 -9.92 -3.94 1.70
N HIS A 271 -9.47 -2.78 1.21
CA HIS A 271 -10.25 -1.86 0.35
C HIS A 271 -11.68 -1.60 0.87
N ARG A 272 -11.82 -1.39 2.19
CA ARG A 272 -13.11 -1.17 2.85
C ARG A 272 -13.64 0.25 2.65
N MET A 273 -12.75 1.22 2.54
CA MET A 273 -13.05 2.64 2.42
C MET A 273 -12.25 3.24 1.27
N HIS A 274 -12.56 4.49 0.90
CA HIS A 274 -11.73 5.27 -0.01
C HIS A 274 -10.27 5.25 0.47
N PRO A 275 -9.28 4.89 -0.37
CA PRO A 275 -7.90 4.74 0.06
C PRO A 275 -7.25 6.11 0.28
N CYS A 276 -7.11 6.49 1.55
CA CYS A 276 -6.28 7.63 1.95
C CYS A 276 -5.70 7.41 3.34
N VAL A 277 -4.82 8.30 3.76
CA VAL A 277 -4.17 8.25 5.07
C VAL A 277 -5.19 8.27 6.21
N VAL A 278 -6.21 9.13 6.13
CA VAL A 278 -7.21 9.32 7.20
C VAL A 278 -8.10 8.09 7.36
N THR A 279 -8.67 7.57 6.28
CA THR A 279 -9.51 6.37 6.32
C THR A 279 -8.69 5.15 6.75
N SER A 280 -7.43 5.04 6.32
CA SER A 280 -6.53 3.98 6.77
C SER A 280 -6.32 4.03 8.28
N MET A 281 -6.04 5.21 8.86
CA MET A 281 -5.90 5.36 10.30
C MET A 281 -7.20 5.02 11.04
N ALA A 282 -8.36 5.47 10.52
CA ALA A 282 -9.66 5.14 11.08
C ALA A 282 -9.91 3.63 11.11
N ASP A 283 -9.51 2.94 10.04
CA ASP A 283 -9.65 1.49 9.93
C ASP A 283 -8.86 0.74 10.99
N GLY A 284 -7.66 1.24 11.31
CA GLY A 284 -6.85 0.73 12.43
C GLY A 284 -7.56 0.86 13.78
N VAL A 285 -8.31 1.95 14.01
CA VAL A 285 -9.11 2.11 15.24
C VAL A 285 -10.23 1.08 15.30
N VAL A 286 -10.91 0.84 14.18
CA VAL A 286 -12.01 -0.14 14.09
C VAL A 286 -11.52 -1.53 14.49
N ALA A 287 -10.41 -2.00 13.90
CA ALA A 287 -9.84 -3.30 14.26
C ALA A 287 -9.39 -3.33 15.73
N ALA A 288 -8.69 -2.31 16.22
CA ALA A 288 -8.23 -2.28 17.60
C ALA A 288 -9.38 -2.41 18.61
N LYS A 289 -10.50 -1.71 18.37
CA LYS A 289 -11.70 -1.80 19.22
C LYS A 289 -12.41 -3.14 19.11
N ALA A 290 -12.45 -3.75 17.91
CA ALA A 290 -13.01 -5.08 17.74
C ALA A 290 -12.20 -6.15 18.49
N ILE A 291 -10.86 -6.08 18.38
CA ILE A 291 -9.93 -6.96 19.10
C ILE A 291 -10.11 -6.84 20.61
N GLN A 292 -10.12 -5.62 21.14
CA GLN A 292 -10.31 -5.37 22.57
C GLN A 292 -11.64 -5.95 23.08
N ARG A 293 -12.77 -5.70 22.39
CA ARG A 293 -14.08 -6.26 22.78
C ARG A 293 -14.09 -7.79 22.77
N ARG A 294 -13.43 -8.39 21.80
CA ARG A 294 -13.35 -9.85 21.68
C ARG A 294 -12.56 -10.46 22.82
N TRP A 295 -11.47 -9.81 23.22
CA TRP A 295 -10.65 -10.22 24.36
C TRP A 295 -11.39 -10.11 25.69
N GLU A 296 -12.10 -9.00 25.92
CA GLU A 296 -12.88 -8.79 27.15
C GLU A 296 -13.98 -9.85 27.31
N ARG A 297 -14.67 -10.19 26.22
CA ARG A 297 -15.72 -11.24 26.22
C ARG A 297 -15.18 -12.65 26.40
N ALA A 298 -13.93 -12.92 26.03
CA ALA A 298 -13.31 -14.24 26.20
C ALA A 298 -12.81 -14.46 27.65
N GLY A 299 -12.80 -13.41 28.48
CA GLY A 299 -12.47 -13.47 29.90
C GLY A 299 -13.69 -13.63 30.82
N GLU A 300 -14.91 -13.57 30.28
CA GLU A 300 -16.18 -13.89 30.94
C GLU A 300 -16.52 -15.38 30.74
#